data_AF-A0A6P0NFT9-F1
#
_entry.id   AF-A0A6P0NFT9-F1
#
_cell.length_a   1.000
_cell.length_b   1.000
_cell.length_c   1.000
_cell.angle_alpha   90.00
_cell.angle_beta   90.00
_cell.angle_gamma   90.00
#
_symmetry.space_group_name_H-M   'P 1'
#
loop_
_entity.id
_entity.type
_entity.pdbx_description
1 polymer ?
#
loop_
_entity_poly.entity_id
_entity_poly.type
_entity_poly.pdbx_seq_one_letter_code
_entity_poly.pdbx_strand_id
1 'polypeptide(L)'
;NVVREKANNFREQFASQEPSQILDWLKYYFKTQVANILQTSQAQVEVEKSLNLMGFDSLMFMELRNRIQNDLGIDIGVADLMGGITISKLASKVSELASQINSDLEQKEGTIGIESQETTTIEGTL
;
A
#
# COMPACT_ATOMS: atom_id res chain seq x y z
N ASN A 1 16.11 8.44 13.06
CA ASN A 1 16.69 7.31 12.29
C ASN A 1 15.87 6.01 12.37
N VAL A 2 15.13 5.73 13.45
CA VAL A 2 14.44 4.44 13.66
C VAL A 2 13.21 4.21 12.76
N VAL A 3 12.55 5.28 12.30
CA VAL A 3 11.31 5.18 11.49
C VAL A 3 11.56 4.55 10.11
N ARG A 4 12.75 4.78 9.53
CA ARG A 4 13.13 4.24 8.21
C ARG A 4 13.46 2.74 8.23
N GLU A 5 14.03 2.22 9.31
CA GLU A 5 14.36 0.79 9.46
C GLU A 5 13.11 -0.09 9.60
N LYS A 6 12.10 0.36 10.36
CA LYS A 6 10.84 -0.39 10.51
C LYS A 6 10.09 -0.54 9.18
N ALA A 7 10.00 0.54 8.40
CA ALA A 7 9.35 0.53 7.10
C ALA A 7 10.07 -0.42 6.10
N ASN A 8 11.42 -0.47 6.15
CA ASN A 8 12.18 -1.36 5.29
C ASN A 8 11.96 -2.84 5.64
N ASN A 9 11.95 -3.21 6.92
CA ASN A 9 11.72 -4.60 7.34
C ASN A 9 10.28 -5.07 6.99
N PHE A 10 9.30 -4.18 7.06
CA PHE A 10 7.91 -4.54 6.81
C PHE A 10 7.60 -4.74 5.31
N ARG A 11 8.19 -3.92 4.45
CA ARG A 11 8.10 -4.11 2.99
C ARG A 11 8.81 -5.38 2.54
N GLU A 12 9.94 -5.74 3.15
CA GLU A 12 10.62 -7.03 2.93
C GLU A 12 9.75 -8.20 3.39
N GLN A 13 9.10 -8.13 4.56
CA GLN A 13 8.19 -9.17 5.02
C GLN A 13 7.00 -9.37 4.07
N PHE A 14 6.41 -8.26 3.58
CA PHE A 14 5.33 -8.29 2.60
C PHE A 14 5.78 -8.91 1.26
N ALA A 15 6.94 -8.50 0.75
CA ALA A 15 7.52 -9.05 -0.48
C ALA A 15 7.94 -10.53 -0.34
N SER A 16 8.21 -10.99 0.88
CA SER A 16 8.58 -12.38 1.19
C SER A 16 7.38 -13.29 1.47
N GLN A 17 6.14 -12.77 1.45
CA GLN A 17 4.95 -13.61 1.61
C GLN A 17 4.62 -14.34 0.31
N GLU A 18 4.19 -15.60 0.43
CA GLU A 18 3.57 -16.32 -0.67
C GLU A 18 2.25 -15.62 -1.09
N PRO A 19 1.92 -15.56 -2.40
CA PRO A 19 0.70 -14.90 -2.88
C PRO A 19 -0.58 -15.39 -2.20
N SER A 20 -0.61 -16.67 -1.80
CA SER A 20 -1.74 -17.29 -1.10
C SER A 20 -1.87 -16.87 0.38
N GLN A 21 -0.80 -16.33 0.99
CA GLN A 21 -0.74 -15.95 2.40
C GLN A 21 -0.85 -14.44 2.65
N ILE A 22 -0.65 -13.62 1.61
CA ILE A 22 -0.70 -12.15 1.71
C ILE A 22 -1.99 -11.65 2.38
N LEU A 23 -3.15 -12.21 2.01
CA LEU A 23 -4.43 -11.77 2.58
C LEU A 23 -4.55 -12.03 4.07
N ASP A 24 -4.15 -13.21 4.55
CA ASP A 24 -4.25 -13.56 5.96
C ASP A 24 -3.22 -12.80 6.80
N TRP A 25 -2.02 -12.58 6.26
CA TRP A 25 -1.03 -11.71 6.87
C TRP A 25 -1.52 -10.26 6.98
N LEU A 26 -2.13 -9.72 5.92
CA LEU A 26 -2.72 -8.37 5.93
C LEU A 26 -3.86 -8.26 6.94
N LYS A 27 -4.74 -9.26 7.02
CA LYS A 27 -5.80 -9.29 8.05
C LYS A 27 -5.21 -9.26 9.46
N TYR A 28 -4.16 -10.05 9.73
CA TYR A 28 -3.48 -10.05 11.02
C TYR A 28 -2.83 -8.70 11.34
N TYR A 29 -2.16 -8.10 10.36
CA TYR A 29 -1.58 -6.76 10.49
C TYR A 29 -2.65 -5.72 10.81
N PHE A 30 -3.72 -5.65 10.01
CA PHE A 30 -4.80 -4.68 10.22
C PHE A 30 -5.51 -4.89 11.55
N LYS A 31 -5.72 -6.14 11.96
CA LYS A 31 -6.26 -6.47 13.28
C LYS A 31 -5.38 -5.92 14.40
N THR A 32 -4.06 -6.00 14.25
CA THR A 32 -3.08 -5.42 15.17
C THR A 32 -3.17 -3.89 15.19
N GLN A 33 -3.22 -3.24 14.03
CA GLN A 33 -3.29 -1.78 13.95
C GLN A 33 -4.60 -1.24 14.52
N VAL A 34 -5.73 -1.86 14.20
CA VAL A 34 -7.06 -1.51 14.71
C VAL A 34 -7.10 -1.67 16.23
N ALA A 35 -6.57 -2.76 16.78
CA ALA A 35 -6.47 -2.96 18.21
C ALA A 35 -5.66 -1.86 18.91
N ASN A 36 -4.52 -1.48 18.33
CA ASN A 36 -3.66 -0.43 18.87
C ASN A 36 -4.33 0.95 18.84
N ILE A 37 -5.03 1.29 17.76
CA ILE A 37 -5.73 2.57 17.60
C ILE A 37 -6.92 2.66 18.56
N LEU A 38 -7.71 1.58 18.69
CA LEU A 38 -8.83 1.50 19.63
C LEU A 38 -8.40 1.26 21.08
N GLN A 39 -7.10 1.12 21.36
CA GLN A 39 -6.54 0.77 22.66
C GLN A 39 -7.20 -0.46 23.29
N THR A 40 -7.44 -1.47 22.46
CA THR A 40 -8.06 -2.73 22.87
C THR A 40 -7.16 -3.94 22.56
N SER A 41 -7.56 -5.12 23.02
CA SER A 41 -6.93 -6.38 22.65
C SER A 41 -7.33 -6.80 21.25
N GLN A 42 -6.39 -7.39 20.50
CA GLN A 42 -6.69 -8.01 19.20
C GLN A 42 -7.83 -9.03 19.29
N ALA A 43 -8.01 -9.72 20.41
CA ALA A 43 -9.08 -10.70 20.58
C ALA A 43 -10.49 -10.08 20.43
N GLN A 44 -10.63 -8.78 20.71
CA GLN A 44 -11.90 -8.04 20.60
C GLN A 44 -12.14 -7.45 19.21
N VAL A 45 -11.14 -7.50 18.32
CA VAL A 45 -11.25 -6.95 16.98
C VAL A 45 -11.83 -8.01 16.02
N GLU A 46 -12.99 -7.68 15.45
CA GLU A 46 -13.75 -8.54 14.55
C GLU A 46 -13.41 -8.24 13.08
N VAL A 47 -12.92 -9.21 12.32
CA VAL A 47 -12.40 -8.93 10.97
C VAL A 47 -13.50 -8.52 9.96
N GLU A 48 -14.73 -9.00 10.18
CA GLU A 48 -15.89 -8.79 9.29
C GLU A 48 -16.81 -7.65 9.71
N LYS A 49 -16.59 -7.07 10.90
CA LYS A 49 -17.37 -5.92 11.34
C LYS A 49 -16.74 -4.64 10.78
N SER A 50 -17.58 -3.68 10.43
CA SER A 50 -17.08 -2.41 9.90
C SER A 50 -16.38 -1.61 10.99
N LEU A 51 -15.32 -0.88 10.61
CA LEU A 51 -14.54 -0.09 11.55
C LEU A 51 -15.40 0.98 12.24
N ASN A 52 -16.33 1.61 11.51
CA ASN A 52 -17.30 2.57 12.08
C ASN A 52 -18.10 1.95 13.24
N LEU A 53 -18.55 0.70 13.10
CA LEU A 53 -19.30 0.00 14.14
C LEU A 53 -18.44 -0.45 15.32
N MET A 54 -17.11 -0.41 15.20
CA MET A 54 -16.17 -0.62 16.31
C MET A 54 -15.78 0.68 17.01
N GLY A 55 -16.27 1.83 16.53
CA GLY A 55 -15.96 3.14 17.11
C GLY A 55 -14.81 3.88 16.44
N PHE A 56 -14.37 3.47 15.24
CA PHE A 56 -13.47 4.31 14.45
C PHE A 56 -14.13 5.64 14.09
N ASP A 57 -13.41 6.73 14.34
CA ASP A 57 -13.75 8.07 13.90
C ASP A 57 -12.82 8.55 12.76
N SER A 58 -13.09 9.76 12.26
CA SER A 58 -12.32 10.36 11.17
C SER A 58 -10.82 10.50 11.46
N LEU A 59 -10.41 10.80 12.70
CA LEU A 59 -9.01 10.95 13.07
C LEU A 59 -8.31 9.59 13.12
N MET A 60 -9.00 8.57 13.63
CA MET A 60 -8.51 7.19 13.65
C MET A 60 -8.33 6.64 12.22
N PHE A 61 -9.20 7.00 11.28
CA PHE A 61 -9.02 6.66 9.87
C PHE A 61 -7.80 7.32 9.25
N MET A 62 -7.53 8.58 9.57
CA MET A 62 -6.31 9.27 9.13
C MET A 62 -5.07 8.62 9.72
N GLU A 63 -5.10 8.24 10.99
CA GLU A 63 -3.99 7.52 11.62
C GLU A 63 -3.75 6.16 10.96
N LEU A 64 -4.80 5.37 10.73
CA LEU A 64 -4.70 4.09 10.04
C LEU A 64 -4.12 4.26 8.63
N ARG A 65 -4.60 5.24 7.86
CA ARG A 65 -4.03 5.57 6.54
C ARG A 65 -2.53 5.88 6.64
N ASN A 66 -2.13 6.72 7.58
CA ASN A 66 -0.73 7.10 7.75
C ASN A 66 0.14 5.91 8.09
N ARG A 67 -0.34 4.98 8.93
CA ARG A 67 0.36 3.73 9.26
C ARG A 67 0.50 2.84 8.02
N ILE A 68 -0.56 2.68 7.23
CA ILE A 68 -0.52 1.94 5.96
C ILE A 68 0.52 2.54 5.01
N GLN A 69 0.49 3.85 4.81
CA GLN A 69 1.41 4.54 3.93
C GLN A 69 2.86 4.40 4.40
N ASN A 70 3.10 4.51 5.71
CA ASN A 70 4.44 4.39 6.28
C ASN A 70 4.99 2.96 6.24
N ASP A 71 4.16 1.97 6.55
CA ASP A 71 4.60 0.59 6.74
C ASP A 71 4.60 -0.19 5.42
N LEU A 72 3.61 0.05 4.54
CA LEU A 72 3.44 -0.67 3.27
C LEU A 72 3.84 0.16 2.06
N GLY A 73 4.00 1.48 2.18
CA GLY A 73 4.22 2.36 1.03
C GLY A 73 2.98 2.52 0.14
N ILE A 74 1.80 2.10 0.61
CA ILE A 74 0.55 2.13 -0.13
C ILE A 74 -0.29 3.30 0.36
N ASP A 75 -0.71 4.17 -0.56
CA ASP A 75 -1.64 5.25 -0.25
C ASP A 75 -3.08 4.81 -0.51
N ILE A 76 -3.96 5.01 0.47
CA ILE A 76 -5.40 4.77 0.36
C ILE A 76 -6.12 6.08 0.63
N GLY A 77 -7.07 6.44 -0.22
CA GLY A 77 -7.93 7.59 0.02
C GLY A 77 -8.73 7.43 1.32
N VAL A 78 -8.71 8.44 2.19
CA VAL A 78 -9.48 8.41 3.46
C VAL A 78 -10.97 8.20 3.21
N ALA A 79 -11.51 8.75 2.11
CA ALA A 79 -12.90 8.56 1.71
C ALA A 79 -13.27 7.07 1.52
N ASP A 80 -12.33 6.27 1.02
CA ASP A 80 -12.54 4.83 0.82
C ASP A 80 -12.57 4.05 2.13
N LEU A 81 -11.89 4.56 3.16
CA LEU A 81 -11.87 3.93 4.49
C LEU A 81 -13.14 4.24 5.28
N MET A 82 -13.65 5.47 5.16
CA MET A 82 -14.79 5.97 5.94
C MET A 82 -16.13 5.35 5.52
N GLY A 83 -16.21 4.67 4.36
CA GLY A 83 -17.39 4.00 3.83
C GLY A 83 -17.85 2.73 4.58
N GLY A 84 -17.50 2.58 5.86
CA GLY A 84 -17.85 1.39 6.64
C GLY A 84 -17.03 0.16 6.24
N ILE A 85 -15.76 0.34 5.90
CA ILE A 85 -14.86 -0.75 5.50
C ILE A 85 -14.67 -1.75 6.66
N THR A 86 -14.51 -3.03 6.31
CA THR A 86 -14.12 -4.10 7.24
C THR A 86 -12.63 -4.39 7.09
N ILE A 87 -12.03 -5.08 8.05
CA ILE A 87 -10.61 -5.46 7.95
C ILE A 87 -10.40 -6.39 6.75
N SER A 88 -11.31 -7.34 6.51
CA SER A 88 -11.24 -8.23 5.34
C SER A 88 -11.24 -7.45 4.02
N LYS A 89 -12.12 -6.46 3.88
CA LYS A 89 -12.18 -5.62 2.67
C LYS A 89 -10.92 -4.76 2.50
N LEU A 90 -10.41 -4.21 3.60
CA LEU A 90 -9.17 -3.43 3.59
C LEU A 90 -7.97 -4.29 3.17
N ALA A 91 -7.86 -5.52 3.68
CA ALA A 91 -6.82 -6.47 3.29
C ALA A 91 -6.86 -6.78 1.78
N SER A 92 -8.05 -7.09 1.25
CA SER A 92 -8.20 -7.35 -0.19
C SER A 92 -7.81 -6.15 -1.03
N LYS A 93 -8.27 -4.94 -0.66
CA LYS A 93 -7.96 -3.71 -1.40
C LYS A 93 -6.46 -3.40 -1.41
N VAL A 94 -5.78 -3.59 -0.28
CA VAL A 94 -4.33 -3.36 -0.17
C VAL A 94 -3.55 -4.40 -0.97
N SER A 95 -3.96 -5.67 -0.94
CA SER A 95 -3.36 -6.71 -1.76
C SER A 95 -3.50 -6.40 -3.26
N GLU A 96 -4.66 -5.90 -3.68
CA GLU A 96 -4.93 -5.54 -5.07
C GLU A 96 -4.05 -4.36 -5.52
N LEU A 97 -3.99 -3.29 -4.73
CA LEU A 97 -3.13 -2.13 -5.01
C LEU A 97 -1.64 -2.52 -5.07
N ALA A 98 -1.20 -3.42 -4.19
CA ALA A 98 0.17 -3.90 -4.19
C ALA A 98 0.52 -4.69 -5.46
N SER A 99 -0.39 -5.55 -5.93
CA SER A 99 -0.22 -6.28 -7.19
C SER A 99 -0.15 -5.35 -8.39
N GLN A 100 -0.96 -4.27 -8.41
CA GLN A 100 -0.95 -3.29 -9.49
C GLN A 100 0.38 -2.50 -9.56
N ILE A 101 0.94 -2.12 -8.40
CA ILE A 101 2.24 -1.42 -8.33
C ILE A 101 3.37 -2.27 -8.93
N ASN A 102 3.35 -3.59 -8.72
CA ASN A 102 4.34 -4.48 -9.32
C ASN A 102 4.17 -4.60 -10.85
N SER A 103 2.93 -4.63 -11.34
CA SER A 103 2.62 -4.69 -12.77
C SER A 103 2.96 -3.41 -13.55
N ASP A 104 2.87 -2.23 -12.92
CA ASP A 104 3.18 -0.94 -13.55
C ASP A 104 4.70 -0.74 -13.77
N LEU A 105 5.54 -1.35 -12.93
CA LEU A 105 7.00 -1.31 -13.07
C LEU A 105 7.51 -2.17 -14.23
N GLU A 106 6.81 -3.26 -14.58
CA GLU A 106 7.15 -4.11 -15.73
C GLU A 106 6.79 -3.47 -17.10
N GLN A 107 5.95 -2.44 -17.13
CA GLN A 107 5.55 -1.76 -18.39
C GLN A 107 6.41 -0.54 -18.73
N LYS A 108 7.37 -0.15 -17.87
CA LYS A 108 8.20 1.05 -18.08
C LYS A 108 9.62 0.77 -18.60
N GLU A 109 10.04 -0.49 -18.70
CA GLU A 109 11.32 -0.89 -19.30
C GLU A 109 11.21 -1.32 -20.79
N GLY A 110 10.01 -1.21 -21.39
CA GLY A 110 9.74 -1.60 -22.78
C GLY A 110 9.83 -0.49 -23.84
N THR A 111 10.23 0.74 -23.49
CA THR A 111 10.33 1.85 -24.45
C THR A 111 11.69 2.54 -24.40
N ILE A 112 12.76 1.79 -24.66
CA ILE A 112 13.97 2.40 -25.22
C ILE A 112 13.65 2.66 -26.70
N GLY A 113 13.06 3.82 -26.97
CA GLY A 113 12.97 4.36 -28.32
C GLY A 113 14.38 4.66 -28.81
N ILE A 114 14.99 3.70 -29.50
CA ILE A 114 16.19 3.92 -30.30
C ILE A 114 15.70 4.54 -31.62
N GLU A 115 15.52 5.86 -31.65
CA GLU A 115 15.50 6.61 -32.90
C GLU A 115 16.81 7.40 -32.99
N SER A 116 17.79 6.77 -33.62
CA SER A 116 18.86 7.44 -34.35
C SER A 116 18.25 8.37 -35.39
N GLN A 117 18.79 9.58 -35.62
CA GLN A 117 19.40 10.02 -36.89
C GLN A 117 20.07 11.40 -36.72
N GLU A 118 21.39 11.38 -36.93
CA GLU A 118 22.31 12.39 -37.46
C GLU A 118 22.07 13.90 -37.28
N THR A 119 23.02 14.48 -36.56
CA THR A 119 23.39 15.89 -36.52
C THR A 119 23.85 16.43 -37.88
N THR A 120 23.25 17.55 -38.27
CA THR A 120 23.81 18.67 -39.05
C THR A 120 25.22 18.51 -39.61
N THR A 121 25.36 18.53 -40.94
CA THR A 121 26.50 19.21 -41.60
C THR A 121 25.95 20.17 -42.65
N ILE A 122 26.10 21.44 -42.32
CA ILE A 122 25.89 22.62 -43.15
C ILE A 122 27.02 22.70 -44.19
N GLU A 123 26.71 22.58 -45.48
CA GLU A 123 27.62 23.04 -46.53
C GLU A 123 27.10 24.36 -47.10
N GLY A 124 27.84 25.42 -46.82
CA GLY A 124 27.79 26.69 -47.55
C GLY A 124 29.13 26.94 -48.23
N THR A 125 29.07 27.73 -49.31
CA THR A 125 30.19 28.54 -49.87
C THR A 125 31.15 27.69 -50.73
N LEU A 126 31.25 27.82 -52.06
CA LEU A 126 31.34 28.98 -52.97
C LEU A 126 30.89 28.64 -54.39
#